data_AF-A0AAW8K8V9-F1
#
_entry.id   AF-A0AAW8K8V9-F1
#
_cell.length_a   1.000
_cell.length_b   1.000
_cell.length_c   1.000
_cell.angle_alpha   90.00
_cell.angle_beta   90.00
_cell.angle_gamma   90.00
#
_symmetry.space_group_name_H-M   'P 1'
#
loop_
_entity.id
_entity.type
_entity.pdbx_description
1 polymer ?
#
loop_
_entity_poly.entity_id
_entity_poly.type
_entity_poly.pdbx_seq_one_letter_code
_entity_poly.pdbx_strand_id
1 'polypeptide(L)'
;DILMKGLLHTETLLRAVLNKEWGILPKGRVLTHIAMAQIPAYHKLLFFTDAAVIPYPTHEQRLAQVGYLAQMLHNFGIEEPRISHNG
;
A
#
# COMPACT_ATOMS: atom_id res chain seq x y z
N ASP A 1 -0.47 -15.09 6.07
CA ASP A 1 0.43 -14.58 7.13
C ASP A 1 0.40 -13.06 7.17
N ILE A 2 0.31 -12.47 8.37
CA ILE A 2 0.30 -11.02 8.58
C ILE A 2 1.59 -10.64 9.32
N LEU A 3 2.38 -9.73 8.76
CA LEU A 3 3.58 -9.19 9.41
C LEU A 3 3.28 -7.79 9.96
N MET A 4 3.16 -7.66 11.28
CA MET A 4 2.90 -6.38 11.94
C MET A 4 4.19 -5.78 12.50
N LYS A 5 4.44 -4.50 12.20
CA LYS A 5 5.56 -3.74 12.78
C LYS A 5 5.14 -3.14 14.11
N GLY A 6 5.90 -3.41 15.17
CA GLY A 6 5.84 -2.64 16.43
C GLY A 6 6.72 -1.38 16.36
N LEU A 7 7.63 -1.23 17.32
CA LEU A 7 8.54 -0.08 17.51
C LEU A 7 9.77 -0.02 16.56
N LEU A 8 9.79 -0.79 15.48
CA LEU A 8 10.92 -0.79 14.53
C LEU A 8 10.90 0.44 13.63
N HIS A 9 12.05 0.93 13.18
CA HIS A 9 12.08 1.98 12.15
C HIS A 9 11.55 1.44 10.82
N THR A 10 10.73 2.24 10.11
CA THR A 10 10.10 1.83 8.84
C THR A 10 11.12 1.43 7.79
N GLU A 11 12.29 2.08 7.79
CA GLU A 11 13.42 1.75 6.92
C GLU A 11 13.96 0.33 7.13
N THR A 12 14.10 -0.10 8.38
CA THR A 12 14.61 -1.45 8.72
C THR A 12 13.66 -2.53 8.23
N LEU A 13 12.35 -2.32 8.38
CA LEU A 13 11.35 -3.24 7.89
C LEU A 13 11.38 -3.33 6.36
N LEU A 14 11.36 -2.17 5.68
CA LEU A 14 11.39 -2.12 4.22
C LEU A 14 12.64 -2.83 3.67
N ARG A 15 13.80 -2.63 4.29
CA ARG A 15 15.05 -3.31 3.90
C ARG A 15 14.98 -4.83 4.05
N ALA A 16 14.32 -5.33 5.10
CA ALA A 16 14.13 -6.76 5.30
C ALA A 16 13.15 -7.37 4.27
N VAL A 17 12.06 -6.67 3.97
CA VAL A 17 11.05 -7.14 3.01
C VAL A 17 11.56 -7.10 1.56
N LEU A 18 12.35 -6.08 1.22
CA LEU A 18 12.93 -5.87 -0.12
C LEU A 18 14.23 -6.66 -0.36
N ASN A 19 14.69 -7.45 0.61
CA ASN A 19 15.91 -8.23 0.44
C ASN A 19 15.73 -9.27 -0.69
N LYS A 20 16.62 -9.28 -1.66
CA LYS A 20 16.49 -10.12 -2.86
C LYS A 20 16.82 -11.61 -2.64
N GLU A 21 17.47 -11.96 -1.53
CA GLU A 21 17.90 -13.32 -1.21
C GLU A 21 16.94 -14.05 -0.26
N TRP A 22 16.39 -13.34 0.73
CA TRP A 22 15.49 -13.91 1.75
C TRP A 22 14.30 -13.01 2.10
N GLY A 23 14.06 -11.98 1.29
CA GLY A 23 12.90 -11.11 1.47
C GLY A 23 11.59 -11.83 1.17
N ILE A 24 10.51 -11.23 1.69
CA ILE A 24 9.16 -11.79 1.64
C ILE A 24 8.44 -11.39 0.34
N LEU A 25 8.99 -10.42 -0.39
CA LEU A 25 8.40 -9.92 -1.63
C LEU A 25 8.66 -10.92 -2.78
N PRO A 26 7.62 -11.55 -3.36
CA PRO A 26 7.81 -12.46 -4.48
C PRO A 26 8.37 -11.72 -5.69
N LYS A 27 9.22 -12.39 -6.49
CA LYS A 27 9.75 -11.82 -7.73
C LYS A 27 8.61 -11.36 -8.65
N GLY A 28 8.73 -10.14 -9.17
CA GLY A 28 7.73 -9.53 -10.06
C GLY A 28 6.53 -8.88 -9.36
N ARG A 29 6.48 -8.89 -8.01
CA ARG A 29 5.44 -8.17 -7.26
C ARG A 29 5.95 -6.82 -6.78
N VAL A 30 5.02 -5.88 -6.66
CA VAL A 30 5.26 -4.53 -6.17
C VAL A 30 4.96 -4.48 -4.67
N LEU A 31 5.90 -4.00 -3.87
CA LEU A 31 5.63 -3.65 -2.48
C LEU A 31 4.97 -2.28 -2.47
N THR A 32 3.80 -2.17 -1.83
CA THR A 32 3.13 -0.89 -1.65
C THR A 32 2.77 -0.64 -0.20
N HIS A 33 2.81 0.63 0.23
CA HIS A 33 2.30 1.06 1.52
C HIS A 33 0.96 1.78 1.35
N ILE A 34 -0.07 1.27 2.03
CA ILE A 34 -1.40 1.86 2.10
C ILE A 34 -1.60 2.45 3.49
N ALA A 35 -1.96 3.73 3.55
CA ALA A 35 -2.33 4.44 4.76
C ALA A 35 -3.84 4.74 4.76
N MET A 36 -4.44 4.71 5.95
CA MET A 36 -5.83 5.12 6.17
C MET A 36 -5.84 6.34 7.08
N ALA A 37 -6.61 7.36 6.72
CA ALA A 37 -6.83 8.56 7.53
C ALA A 37 -8.32 8.81 7.74
N GLN A 38 -8.69 9.07 8.99
CA GLN A 38 -9.98 9.64 9.34
C GLN A 38 -9.78 11.13 9.58
N ILE A 39 -10.33 11.96 8.70
CA ILE A 39 -10.23 13.42 8.82
C ILE A 39 -11.53 13.91 9.45
N PRO A 40 -11.51 14.61 10.60
CA PRO A 40 -12.74 15.09 11.26
C PRO A 40 -13.64 15.94 10.36
N ALA A 41 -13.04 16.67 9.40
CA ALA A 41 -13.73 17.50 8.41
C ALA A 41 -14.19 16.73 7.15
N TYR A 42 -13.97 15.42 7.06
CA TYR A 42 -14.35 14.61 5.90
C TYR A 42 -15.24 13.45 6.31
N HIS A 43 -16.38 13.31 5.63
CA HIS A 43 -17.45 12.39 5.98
C HIS A 43 -17.13 10.89 5.73
N LYS A 44 -15.96 10.55 5.21
CA LYS A 44 -15.54 9.18 4.84
C LYS A 44 -14.09 8.92 5.25
N LEU A 45 -13.75 7.64 5.41
CA LEU A 45 -12.36 7.22 5.54
C LEU A 45 -11.65 7.43 4.21
N LEU A 46 -10.44 8.00 4.27
CA LEU A 46 -9.59 8.16 3.11
C LEU A 46 -8.45 7.16 3.15
N PHE A 47 -8.23 6.50 2.03
CA PHE A 47 -7.15 5.55 1.84
C PHE A 47 -6.20 6.09 0.78
N PHE A 48 -4.91 6.07 1.09
CA PHE A 48 -3.87 6.59 0.22
C PHE A 48 -2.80 5.53 0.04
N THR A 49 -2.38 5.32 -1.20
CA THR A 49 -1.32 4.38 -1.55
C THR A 49 -0.11 5.17 -2.06
N ASP A 50 1.05 4.88 -1.46
CA ASP A 50 2.39 5.40 -1.73
C ASP A 50 2.59 6.78 -2.39
N ALA A 51 3.02 7.74 -1.56
CA ALA A 51 3.89 8.85 -1.98
C ALA A 51 5.38 8.63 -1.59
N ALA A 52 5.68 7.65 -0.71
CA ALA A 52 6.98 7.52 -0.04
C ALA A 52 7.84 6.32 -0.50
N VAL A 53 7.24 5.18 -0.87
CA VAL A 53 8.00 3.96 -1.27
C VAL A 53 8.31 3.97 -2.77
N ILE A 54 7.37 4.41 -3.60
CA ILE A 54 7.53 4.51 -5.06
C ILE A 54 7.06 5.91 -5.49
N PRO A 55 7.95 6.93 -5.48
CA PRO A 55 7.57 8.30 -5.82
C PRO A 55 7.08 8.45 -7.27
N TYR A 56 7.64 7.66 -8.18
CA TYR A 56 7.30 7.67 -9.60
C TYR A 56 7.01 6.24 -10.07
N PRO A 57 5.78 5.73 -9.86
CA PRO A 57 5.43 4.38 -10.26
C PRO A 57 5.34 4.27 -11.79
N THR A 58 5.82 3.16 -12.34
CA THR A 58 5.52 2.80 -13.73
C THR A 58 4.03 2.48 -13.89
N HIS A 59 3.54 2.42 -15.12
CA HIS A 59 2.13 2.07 -15.39
C HIS A 59 1.74 0.72 -14.78
N GLU A 60 2.60 -0.31 -14.92
CA GLU A 60 2.37 -1.63 -14.33
C GLU A 60 2.35 -1.58 -12.80
N GLN A 61 3.23 -0.79 -12.19
CA GLN A 61 3.24 -0.63 -10.74
C GLN A 61 1.98 0.08 -10.24
N ARG A 62 1.51 1.10 -10.96
CA ARG A 62 0.27 1.81 -10.65
C ARG A 62 -0.94 0.88 -10.73
N LEU A 63 -1.02 0.02 -11.76
CA LEU A 63 -2.06 -0.99 -11.86
C LEU A 63 -2.04 -1.97 -10.67
N ALA A 64 -0.85 -2.43 -10.27
CA ALA A 64 -0.70 -3.30 -9.12
C ALA A 64 -1.15 -2.60 -7.81
N GLN A 65 -0.74 -1.36 -7.59
CA GLN A 65 -1.13 -0.55 -6.42
C GLN A 65 -2.64 -0.37 -6.32
N VAL A 66 -3.30 -0.01 -7.42
CA VAL A 66 -4.77 0.12 -7.48
C VAL A 66 -5.45 -1.21 -7.19
N GLY A 67 -4.94 -2.32 -7.74
CA GLY A 67 -5.45 -3.66 -7.46
C GLY A 67 -5.34 -4.04 -5.99
N TYR A 68 -4.20 -3.76 -5.36
CA TYR A 68 -3.99 -4.01 -3.93
C TYR A 68 -4.90 -3.14 -3.06
N LEU A 69 -5.07 -1.87 -3.43
CA LEU A 69 -5.97 -0.95 -2.74
C LEU A 69 -7.42 -1.42 -2.83
N ALA A 70 -7.91 -1.75 -4.02
CA ALA A 70 -9.27 -2.27 -4.22
C ALA A 70 -9.51 -3.56 -3.41
N GLN A 71 -8.57 -4.51 -3.47
CA GLN A 71 -8.68 -5.76 -2.71
C GLN A 71 -8.72 -5.51 -1.19
N MET A 72 -7.88 -4.60 -0.69
CA MET A 72 -7.91 -4.21 0.72
C MET A 72 -9.25 -3.58 1.09
N LEU A 73 -9.76 -2.65 0.28
CA LEU A 73 -11.04 -1.97 0.54
C LEU A 73 -12.22 -2.93 0.56
N HIS A 74 -12.26 -3.90 -0.37
CA HIS A 74 -13.27 -4.98 -0.33
C HIS A 74 -13.17 -5.79 0.97
N ASN A 75 -11.95 -6.13 1.42
CA ASN A 75 -11.75 -6.85 2.69
C ASN A 75 -12.16 -6.01 3.92
N PHE A 76 -12.15 -4.68 3.81
CA PHE A 76 -12.66 -3.75 4.82
C PHE A 76 -14.19 -3.53 4.73
N GLY A 77 -14.88 -4.24 3.83
CA GLY A 77 -16.34 -4.14 3.66
C GLY A 77 -16.80 -2.98 2.77
N ILE A 78 -15.89 -2.32 2.05
CA ILE A 78 -16.23 -1.28 1.07
C ILE A 78 -16.38 -1.95 -0.30
N GLU A 79 -17.60 -2.30 -0.68
CA GLU A 79 -17.89 -3.03 -1.94
C GLU A 79 -17.62 -2.21 -3.20
N GLU A 80 -17.88 -0.90 -3.16
CA GLU A 80 -17.65 0.00 -4.29
C GLU A 80 -16.62 1.09 -3.93
N PRO A 81 -15.31 0.76 -3.94
CA PRO A 81 -14.27 1.73 -3.64
C PRO A 81 -14.16 2.77 -4.76
N ARG A 82 -14.32 4.05 -4.40
CA ARG A 82 -14.07 5.17 -5.34
C ARG A 82 -12.59 5.51 -5.35
N ILE A 83 -11.89 5.02 -6.37
CA ILE A 83 -10.46 5.22 -6.54
C ILE A 83 -10.22 6.38 -7.51
N SER A 84 -9.42 7.35 -7.10
CA SER A 84 -8.95 8.45 -7.94
C SER A 84 -7.43 8.45 -7.93
N HIS A 85 -6.81 8.62 -9.09
CA HIS A 85 -5.37 8.88 -9.19
C HIS A 85 -5.17 10.34 -9.59
N ASN A 86 -4.24 11.03 -8.94
CA ASN A 86 -3.69 12.26 -9.50
C ASN A 86 -2.69 11.85 -10.59
N GLY A 87 -2.71 12.57 -11.72
CA GLY A 87 -1.88 12.29 -12.90
C GLY A 87 -0.41 12.19 -12.57
#